data_AF-A0A286F5R9-F1
#
_entry.id   AF-A0A286F5R9-F1
#
_cell.length_a   1.000
_cell.length_b   1.000
_cell.length_c   1.000
_cell.angle_alpha   90.00
_cell.angle_beta   90.00
_cell.angle_gamma   90.00
#
_symmetry.space_group_name_H-M   'P 1'
#
loop_
_entity.id
_entity.type
_entity.pdbx_description
1 polymer ?
#
loop_
_entity_poly.entity_id
_entity_poly.type
_entity_poly.pdbx_seq_one_letter_code
_entity_poly.pdbx_strand_id
1 'polypeptide(L)'
;MANKTAKTKQKTLAADIVSSIETKLAEAGTAGKKVKKSIEKSAEKLAKKLTKLMQKAEKKATKPVKSVDKKVKKEATKAKKNAEKADKNAKRTAKKAAALATVSEAVESATTTTPAAAPKKPITAPKPPVPKAARPSRTTTASAPTPAEEAATENL
;
A
#
# COMPACT_ATOMS: atom_id res chain seq x y z
N MET A 1 13.29 -11.52 -18.26
CA MET A 1 12.50 -12.77 -18.37
C MET A 1 10.98 -12.58 -18.43
N ALA A 2 10.39 -11.53 -17.83
CA ALA A 2 8.92 -11.33 -17.76
C ALA A 2 8.17 -11.31 -19.11
N ASN A 3 8.78 -10.80 -20.19
CA ASN A 3 8.14 -10.77 -21.51
C ASN A 3 8.03 -12.15 -22.17
N LYS A 4 8.95 -13.09 -21.89
CA LYS A 4 8.90 -14.44 -22.47
C LYS A 4 7.75 -15.22 -21.83
N THR A 5 7.64 -15.17 -20.50
CA THR A 5 6.53 -15.78 -19.75
C THR A 5 5.17 -15.21 -20.15
N ALA A 6 5.06 -13.89 -20.37
CA ALA A 6 3.83 -13.27 -20.84
C ALA A 6 3.41 -13.73 -22.25
N LYS A 7 4.36 -13.86 -23.17
CA LYS A 7 4.10 -14.37 -24.52
C LYS A 7 3.65 -15.83 -24.49
N THR A 8 4.25 -16.66 -23.63
CA THR A 8 3.81 -18.05 -23.45
C THR A 8 2.39 -18.11 -22.88
N LYS A 9 2.11 -17.38 -21.79
CA LYS A 9 0.76 -17.29 -21.22
C LYS A 9 -0.29 -16.82 -22.24
N GLN A 10 0.08 -15.83 -23.06
CA GLN A 10 -0.79 -15.35 -24.13
C GLN A 10 -1.08 -16.44 -25.18
N LYS A 11 -0.06 -17.18 -25.62
CA LYS A 11 -0.23 -18.27 -26.60
C LYS A 11 -1.06 -19.41 -26.03
N THR A 12 -0.81 -19.81 -24.78
CA THR A 12 -1.61 -20.85 -24.09
C THR A 12 -3.07 -20.42 -23.97
N LEU A 13 -3.33 -19.20 -23.48
CA LEU A 13 -4.70 -18.66 -23.40
C LEU A 13 -5.38 -18.58 -24.76
N ALA A 14 -4.65 -18.17 -25.81
CA ALA A 14 -5.22 -18.12 -27.16
C ALA A 14 -5.57 -19.53 -27.65
N ALA A 15 -4.70 -20.52 -27.44
CA ALA A 15 -4.94 -21.90 -27.81
C ALA A 15 -6.14 -22.50 -27.05
N ASP A 16 -6.26 -22.25 -25.75
CA ASP A 16 -7.39 -22.71 -24.93
C ASP A 16 -8.72 -22.11 -25.41
N ILE A 17 -8.73 -20.82 -25.75
CA ILE A 17 -9.91 -20.14 -26.30
C ILE A 17 -10.27 -20.73 -27.67
N VAL A 18 -9.29 -20.92 -28.56
CA VAL A 18 -9.52 -21.53 -29.88
C VAL A 18 -10.09 -22.93 -29.70
N SER A 19 -9.44 -23.78 -28.90
CA SER A 19 -9.89 -25.15 -28.64
C SER A 19 -11.30 -25.18 -28.06
N SER A 20 -11.62 -24.33 -27.08
CA SER A 20 -12.95 -24.26 -26.49
C SER A 20 -14.02 -23.84 -27.50
N ILE A 21 -13.73 -22.88 -28.38
CA ILE A 21 -14.66 -22.44 -29.42
C ILE A 21 -14.79 -23.51 -30.51
N GLU A 22 -13.69 -24.15 -30.92
CA GLU A 22 -13.71 -25.22 -31.91
C GLU A 22 -14.49 -26.45 -31.43
N THR A 23 -14.40 -26.82 -30.14
CA THR A 23 -15.22 -27.89 -29.56
C THR A 23 -16.69 -27.54 -29.61
N LYS A 24 -17.07 -26.32 -29.18
CA LYS A 24 -18.48 -25.86 -29.23
C LYS A 24 -19.01 -25.75 -30.66
N LEU A 25 -18.15 -25.39 -31.61
CA LEU A 25 -18.53 -25.36 -33.01
C LEU A 25 -18.66 -26.77 -33.56
N ALA A 26 -17.75 -27.70 -33.26
CA ALA A 26 -17.86 -29.09 -33.71
C ALA A 26 -19.18 -29.74 -33.26
N GLU A 27 -19.67 -29.41 -32.06
CA GLU A 27 -21.00 -29.81 -31.58
C GLU A 27 -22.16 -29.17 -32.37
N ALA A 28 -21.97 -27.96 -32.90
CA ALA A 28 -22.95 -27.21 -33.69
C ALA A 28 -22.80 -27.37 -35.22
N GLY A 29 -21.78 -28.11 -35.70
CA GLY A 29 -21.46 -28.31 -37.13
C GLY A 29 -20.06 -27.84 -37.55
N THR A 30 -19.58 -28.25 -38.72
CA THR A 30 -18.19 -27.97 -39.13
C THR A 30 -17.95 -26.48 -39.43
N ALA A 31 -17.20 -25.80 -38.56
CA ALA A 31 -16.75 -24.44 -38.82
C ALA A 31 -15.74 -24.41 -39.98
N GLY A 32 -16.08 -23.71 -41.06
CA GLY A 32 -15.23 -23.57 -42.23
C GLY A 32 -13.88 -22.89 -41.95
N LYS A 33 -12.90 -23.07 -42.85
CA LYS A 33 -11.52 -22.55 -42.72
C LYS A 33 -11.44 -21.04 -42.42
N LYS A 34 -12.37 -20.25 -42.97
CA LYS A 34 -12.46 -18.79 -42.70
C LYS A 34 -12.87 -18.50 -41.25
N VAL A 35 -13.80 -19.28 -40.71
CA VAL A 35 -14.28 -19.15 -39.33
C VAL A 35 -13.15 -19.50 -38.35
N LYS A 36 -12.46 -20.63 -38.56
CA LYS A 36 -11.27 -21.02 -37.76
C LYS A 36 -10.23 -19.91 -37.70
N LYS A 37 -9.87 -19.34 -38.85
CA LYS A 37 -8.89 -18.25 -38.92
C LYS A 37 -9.36 -16.96 -38.24
N SER A 38 -10.67 -16.69 -38.23
CA SER A 38 -11.25 -15.57 -37.49
C SER A 38 -11.22 -15.81 -35.98
N ILE A 39 -11.44 -17.05 -35.54
CA ILE A 39 -11.39 -17.47 -34.14
C ILE A 39 -9.97 -17.32 -33.62
N GLU A 40 -8.97 -17.82 -34.33
CA GLU A 40 -7.55 -17.66 -34.00
C GLU A 40 -7.17 -16.18 -33.81
N LYS A 41 -7.50 -15.32 -34.78
CA LYS A 41 -7.21 -13.87 -34.69
C LYS A 41 -7.93 -13.20 -33.52
N SER A 42 -9.16 -13.62 -33.23
CA SER A 42 -9.96 -13.06 -32.14
C SER A 42 -9.45 -13.51 -30.78
N ALA A 43 -9.09 -14.79 -30.66
CA ALA A 43 -8.49 -15.39 -29.48
C ALA A 43 -7.13 -14.75 -29.16
N GLU A 44 -6.26 -14.52 -30.16
CA GLU A 44 -5.00 -13.82 -29.95
C GLU A 44 -5.18 -12.39 -29.43
N LYS A 45 -6.17 -11.64 -29.98
CA LYS A 45 -6.51 -10.29 -29.51
C LYS A 45 -7.04 -10.31 -28.08
N LEU A 46 -7.90 -11.28 -27.74
CA LEU A 46 -8.45 -11.45 -26.40
C LEU A 46 -7.35 -11.79 -25.39
N ALA A 47 -6.53 -12.79 -25.70
CA ALA A 47 -5.41 -13.19 -24.86
C ALA A 47 -4.44 -12.03 -24.62
N LYS A 48 -4.17 -11.20 -25.64
CA LYS A 48 -3.33 -9.99 -25.49
C LYS A 48 -3.92 -9.00 -24.49
N LYS A 49 -5.23 -8.75 -24.55
CA LYS A 49 -5.93 -7.85 -23.62
C LYS A 49 -5.91 -8.41 -22.19
N LEU A 50 -6.21 -9.69 -22.02
CA LEU A 50 -6.20 -10.37 -20.72
C LEU A 50 -4.81 -10.34 -20.08
N THR A 51 -3.77 -10.67 -20.85
CA THR A 51 -2.38 -10.65 -20.36
C THR A 51 -1.96 -9.22 -19.95
N LYS A 52 -2.38 -8.20 -20.71
CA LYS A 52 -2.12 -6.79 -20.37
C LYS A 52 -2.84 -6.36 -19.09
N LEU A 53 -4.07 -6.82 -18.86
CA LEU A 53 -4.82 -6.57 -17.62
C LEU A 53 -4.18 -7.27 -16.42
N MET A 54 -3.79 -8.54 -16.56
CA MET A 54 -3.10 -9.28 -15.49
C MET A 54 -1.79 -8.60 -15.10
N GLN A 55 -0.96 -8.20 -16.07
CA GLN A 55 0.26 -7.45 -15.78
C GLN A 55 0.00 -6.09 -15.12
N LYS A 56 -1.09 -5.40 -15.51
CA LYS A 56 -1.47 -4.12 -14.92
C LYS A 56 -1.96 -4.30 -13.48
N ALA A 57 -2.69 -5.39 -13.21
CA ALA A 57 -3.13 -5.78 -11.87
C ALA A 57 -1.93 -6.17 -10.99
N GLU A 58 -1.02 -7.02 -11.46
CA GLU A 58 0.22 -7.39 -10.74
C GLU A 58 1.07 -6.16 -10.41
N LYS A 59 1.20 -5.20 -11.35
CA LYS A 59 1.91 -3.92 -11.10
C LYS A 59 1.21 -3.02 -10.09
N LYS A 60 -0.12 -3.11 -9.96
CA LYS A 60 -0.89 -2.34 -8.98
C LYS A 60 -0.87 -3.01 -7.61
N ALA A 61 -0.92 -4.33 -7.56
CA ALA A 61 -0.79 -5.13 -6.33
C ALA A 61 0.62 -5.03 -5.71
N THR A 62 1.67 -4.90 -6.52
CA THR A 62 3.06 -4.83 -6.02
C THR A 62 3.54 -3.43 -5.60
N LYS A 63 2.79 -2.36 -5.91
CA LYS A 63 3.09 -0.99 -5.48
C LYS A 63 2.83 -0.72 -3.99
N PRO A 64 1.71 -1.12 -3.38
CA PRO A 64 1.48 -0.88 -1.95
C PRO A 64 2.49 -1.61 -1.08
N VAL A 65 2.88 -2.84 -1.43
CA VAL A 65 3.84 -3.64 -0.64
C VAL A 65 5.20 -2.95 -0.52
N LYS A 66 5.76 -2.43 -1.62
CA LYS A 66 7.05 -1.72 -1.58
C LYS A 66 7.01 -0.43 -0.77
N SER A 67 5.86 0.24 -0.72
CA SER A 67 5.70 1.48 0.07
C SER A 67 5.63 1.20 1.57
N VAL A 68 4.98 0.10 1.95
CA VAL A 68 4.89 -0.36 3.34
C VAL A 68 6.27 -0.85 3.81
N ASP A 69 6.98 -1.65 3.01
CA ASP A 69 8.33 -2.11 3.34
C ASP A 69 9.31 -0.95 3.59
N LYS A 70 9.25 0.10 2.75
CA LYS A 70 10.13 1.28 2.92
C LYS A 70 9.79 2.05 4.20
N LYS A 71 8.52 2.11 4.58
CA LYS A 71 8.07 2.76 5.82
C LYS A 71 8.50 1.95 7.04
N VAL A 72 8.28 0.63 7.03
CA VAL A 72 8.68 -0.28 8.10
C VAL A 72 10.20 -0.25 8.32
N LYS A 73 11.00 -0.27 7.25
CA LYS A 73 12.47 -0.19 7.36
C LYS A 73 12.97 1.15 7.90
N LYS A 74 12.28 2.26 7.58
CA LYS A 74 12.58 3.60 8.10
C LYS A 74 12.21 3.72 9.59
N GLU A 75 11.12 3.10 10.03
CA GLU A 75 10.73 3.09 11.44
C GLU A 75 11.64 2.18 12.26
N ALA A 76 12.01 1.00 11.75
CA ALA A 76 12.95 0.11 12.42
C ALA A 76 14.34 0.75 12.63
N THR A 77 14.85 1.50 11.64
CA THR A 77 16.14 2.22 11.76
C THR A 77 16.07 3.38 12.74
N LYS A 78 14.96 4.13 12.79
CA LYS A 78 14.73 5.17 13.80
C LYS A 78 14.63 4.59 15.21
N ALA A 79 13.89 3.50 15.38
CA ALA A 79 13.73 2.82 16.66
C ALA A 79 15.08 2.33 17.20
N LYS A 80 15.90 1.70 16.35
CA LYS A 80 17.25 1.24 16.73
C LYS A 80 18.14 2.40 17.19
N LYS A 81 18.13 3.53 16.47
CA LYS A 81 18.92 4.72 16.83
C LYS A 81 18.45 5.38 18.12
N ASN A 82 17.16 5.34 18.42
CA ASN A 82 16.61 5.85 19.68
C ASN A 82 16.94 4.93 20.86
N ALA A 83 16.86 3.61 20.69
CA ALA A 83 17.26 2.64 21.71
C ALA A 83 18.74 2.80 22.09
N GLU A 84 19.62 2.92 21.10
CA GLU A 84 21.06 3.11 21.35
C GLU A 84 21.37 4.42 22.10
N LYS A 85 20.63 5.50 21.81
CA LYS A 85 20.73 6.76 22.55
C LYS A 85 20.21 6.62 23.98
N ALA A 86 19.11 5.91 24.18
CA ALA A 86 18.53 5.66 25.49
C ALA A 86 19.49 4.84 26.37
N ASP A 87 20.08 3.78 25.82
CA ASP A 87 21.08 2.97 26.54
C ASP A 87 22.32 3.79 26.92
N LYS A 88 22.81 4.63 26.01
CA LYS A 88 23.94 5.51 26.29
C LYS A 88 23.61 6.56 27.36
N ASN A 89 22.38 7.07 27.37
CA ASN A 89 21.92 7.99 28.41
C ASN A 89 21.80 7.26 29.75
N ALA A 90 21.13 6.11 29.81
CA ALA A 90 20.99 5.30 31.02
C ALA A 90 22.35 4.94 31.65
N LYS A 91 23.33 4.53 30.83
CA LYS A 91 24.71 4.27 31.30
C LYS A 91 25.39 5.51 31.88
N ARG A 92 25.19 6.69 31.28
CA ARG A 92 25.74 7.95 31.81
C ARG A 92 25.07 8.35 33.12
N THR A 93 23.75 8.19 33.22
CA THR A 93 22.97 8.51 34.41
C THR A 93 23.34 7.58 35.56
N ALA A 94 23.49 6.28 35.29
CA ALA A 94 23.98 5.29 36.26
C ALA A 94 25.41 5.60 36.72
N LYS A 95 26.33 5.92 35.79
CA LYS A 95 27.71 6.29 36.14
C LYS A 95 27.78 7.60 36.95
N LYS A 96 26.92 8.57 36.65
CA LYS A 96 26.83 9.83 37.42
C LYS A 96 26.24 9.61 38.81
N ALA A 97 25.22 8.75 38.94
CA ALA A 97 24.65 8.38 40.22
C ALA A 97 25.64 7.61 41.10
N ALA A 98 26.41 6.68 40.52
CA ALA A 98 27.48 5.98 41.22
C ALA A 98 28.59 6.94 41.69
N ALA A 99 28.99 7.89 40.84
CA ALA A 99 29.97 8.91 41.23
C ALA A 99 29.47 9.87 42.34
N LEU A 100 28.17 10.21 42.34
CA LEU A 100 27.57 11.00 43.42
C LEU A 100 27.48 10.21 44.73
N ALA A 101 27.20 8.91 44.67
CA ALA A 101 27.19 8.04 45.84
C ALA A 101 28.58 7.93 46.47
N THR A 102 29.64 7.76 45.66
CA THR A 102 31.03 7.74 46.15
C THR A 102 31.51 9.09 46.69
N VAL A 103 30.92 10.21 46.25
CA VAL A 103 31.21 11.54 46.81
C VAL A 103 30.42 11.79 48.09
N SER A 104 29.21 11.25 48.22
CA SER A 104 28.39 11.42 49.43
C SER A 104 28.94 10.64 50.63
N GLU A 105 29.60 9.50 50.39
CA GLU A 105 30.30 8.73 51.43
C GLU A 105 31.59 9.43 51.94
N ALA A 106 32.09 10.44 51.22
CA ALA A 106 33.24 11.24 51.63
C ALA A 106 32.87 12.54 52.38
N VAL A 107 31.57 12.86 52.55
CA VAL A 107 31.11 14.09 53.24
C VAL A 107 30.27 13.77 54.50
N GLU A 108 30.26 12.52 54.96
CA GLU A 108 29.69 12.16 56.27
C GLU A 108 30.68 12.43 57.43
N SER A 109 31.57 13.40 57.24
CA SER A 109 32.46 13.95 58.27
C SER A 109 32.70 15.44 58.04
N ALA A 110 31.63 16.24 57.86
CA ALA A 110 31.69 17.68 58.15
C ALA A 110 30.27 18.29 58.19
N THR A 111 29.78 18.49 59.42
CA THR A 111 29.11 19.71 59.91
C THR A 111 28.03 20.40 59.05
N THR A 112 26.80 20.34 59.58
CA THR A 112 25.87 21.49 59.78
C THR A 112 26.16 22.78 59.01
N THR A 113 25.23 23.21 58.14
CA THR A 113 24.46 24.46 58.32
C THR A 113 23.48 24.69 57.16
N THR A 114 22.27 25.07 57.55
CA THR A 114 21.13 25.57 56.77
C THR A 114 21.52 26.70 55.81
N PRO A 115 20.80 26.88 54.68
CA PRO A 115 19.94 28.07 54.66
C PRO A 115 18.59 27.89 53.94
N ALA A 116 17.64 28.68 54.43
CA ALA A 116 16.30 28.87 53.92
C ALA A 116 16.26 29.55 52.55
N ALA A 117 15.30 29.16 51.71
CA ALA A 117 14.78 30.01 50.63
C ALA A 117 13.31 29.66 50.33
N ALA A 118 12.46 30.68 50.41
CA ALA A 118 11.02 30.63 50.16
C ALA A 118 10.66 30.30 48.69
N PRO A 119 9.48 29.69 48.42
CA PRO A 119 9.13 29.19 47.10
C PRO A 119 8.68 30.28 46.13
N LYS A 120 9.27 30.29 44.91
CA LYS A 120 8.79 31.07 43.76
C LYS A 120 7.66 30.32 43.03
N LYS A 121 6.55 31.02 42.77
CA LYS A 121 5.42 30.58 41.91
C LYS A 121 5.86 30.23 40.48
N PRO A 122 5.20 29.24 39.84
CA PRO A 122 4.96 29.28 38.39
C PRO A 122 3.45 29.14 38.08
N ILE A 123 2.82 30.15 37.50
CA ILE A 123 2.57 30.37 36.06
C ILE A 123 1.53 29.38 35.49
N THR A 124 0.39 29.98 35.12
CA THR A 124 -0.84 29.39 34.58
C THR A 124 -0.63 28.67 33.24
N ALA A 125 -1.31 27.53 33.09
CA ALA A 125 -1.30 26.67 31.90
C ALA A 125 -1.80 27.37 30.62
N PRO A 126 -1.24 27.05 29.43
CA PRO A 126 -1.79 27.53 28.16
C PRO A 126 -3.03 26.72 27.75
N LYS A 127 -4.04 27.46 27.28
CA LYS A 127 -5.36 26.99 26.83
C LYS A 127 -5.26 26.16 25.54
N PRO A 128 -6.05 25.08 25.36
CA PRO A 128 -6.02 24.28 24.13
C PRO A 128 -6.71 25.02 22.95
N PRO A 129 -6.26 24.79 21.70
CA PRO A 129 -6.87 25.40 20.52
C PRO A 129 -8.20 24.75 20.15
N VAL A 130 -9.15 25.62 19.76
CA VAL A 130 -10.53 25.29 19.37
C VAL A 130 -10.55 24.60 17.99
N PRO A 131 -11.32 23.50 17.78
CA PRO A 131 -11.45 22.87 16.47
C PRO A 131 -12.32 23.72 15.53
N LYS A 132 -11.81 23.99 14.31
CA LYS A 132 -12.60 24.59 13.22
C LYS A 132 -13.52 23.55 12.60
N ALA A 133 -14.81 23.86 12.59
CA ALA A 133 -15.85 23.10 11.92
C ALA A 133 -16.03 23.49 10.43
N ALA A 134 -16.74 22.59 9.72
CA ALA A 134 -17.34 22.68 8.40
C ALA A 134 -16.39 22.48 7.19
N ARG A 135 -16.77 21.69 6.17
CA ARG A 135 -18.08 21.72 5.50
C ARG A 135 -18.33 20.43 4.69
N PRO A 136 -19.57 19.91 4.61
CA PRO A 136 -19.91 18.76 3.79
C PRO A 136 -20.35 19.13 2.37
N SER A 137 -20.40 18.08 1.54
CA SER A 137 -21.24 17.89 0.33
C SER A 137 -20.72 18.41 -1.01
N ARG A 138 -20.54 17.46 -1.95
CA ARG A 138 -21.40 17.42 -3.16
C ARG A 138 -21.41 16.03 -3.82
N THR A 139 -22.55 15.37 -3.70
CA THR A 139 -23.04 14.31 -4.60
C THR A 139 -23.49 14.94 -5.92
N THR A 140 -23.18 14.30 -7.05
CA THR A 140 -23.88 14.55 -8.32
C THR A 140 -24.25 13.22 -8.96
N THR A 141 -25.56 13.02 -9.04
CA THR A 141 -26.39 12.09 -9.82
C THR A 141 -25.92 11.97 -11.28
N ALA A 142 -25.75 10.76 -11.80
CA ALA A 142 -26.73 9.99 -12.59
C ALA A 142 -27.18 10.68 -13.91
N SER A 143 -26.85 10.05 -15.04
CA SER A 143 -27.57 10.16 -16.30
C SER A 143 -27.28 8.93 -17.16
N ALA A 144 -28.26 8.04 -17.23
CA ALA A 144 -28.42 7.08 -18.31
C ALA A 144 -29.07 7.78 -19.51
N PRO A 145 -28.84 7.26 -20.73
CA PRO A 145 -29.99 7.07 -21.61
C PRO A 145 -29.99 5.69 -22.31
N THR A 146 -31.17 5.07 -22.30
CA THR A 146 -31.68 4.05 -23.24
C THR A 146 -32.92 4.65 -23.94
N PRO A 147 -33.55 4.04 -24.95
CA PRO A 147 -33.09 3.35 -26.17
C PRO A 147 -33.77 3.91 -27.46
N ALA A 148 -33.25 3.62 -28.65
CA ALA A 148 -33.90 3.76 -29.96
C ALA A 148 -33.01 2.99 -30.97
N GLU A 149 -33.44 2.25 -32.00
CA GLU A 149 -34.70 2.12 -32.71
C GLU A 149 -34.63 0.82 -33.53
N GLU A 150 -35.80 0.24 -33.77
CA GLU A 150 -36.09 -0.96 -34.55
C GLU A 150 -36.12 -0.61 -36.05
N ALA A 151 -35.41 -1.36 -36.90
CA ALA A 151 -35.64 -1.33 -38.34
C ALA A 151 -35.42 -2.73 -38.93
N ALA A 152 -36.55 -3.34 -39.27
CA ALA A 152 -36.65 -4.50 -40.13
C ALA A 152 -36.20 -4.16 -41.55
N THR A 153 -35.51 -5.10 -42.21
CA THR A 153 -35.68 -5.39 -43.64
C THR A 153 -35.36 -6.85 -43.89
N GLU A 154 -36.44 -7.62 -43.97
CA GLU A 154 -36.70 -8.67 -44.94
C GLU A 154 -35.96 -8.46 -46.28
N ASN A 155 -35.38 -9.51 -46.85
CA ASN A 155 -35.30 -9.67 -48.30
C ASN A 155 -35.15 -11.15 -48.67
N LEU A 156 -36.00 -11.54 -49.62
CA LEU A 156 -36.14 -12.84 -50.27
C LEU A 156 -34.85 -13.32 -50.95
#